data_AF-A0A948Q8J4-F1
#
_entry.id   AF-A0A948Q8J4-F1
#
_cell.length_a   1.000
_cell.length_b   1.000
_cell.length_c   1.000
_cell.angle_alpha   90.00
_cell.angle_beta   90.00
_cell.angle_gamma   90.00
#
_symmetry.space_group_name_H-M   'P 1'
#
loop_
_entity.id
_entity.type
_entity.pdbx_description
1 polymer ?
#
loop_
_entity_poly.entity_id
_entity_poly.type
_entity_poly.pdbx_seq_one_letter_code
_entity_poly.pdbx_strand_id
1 'polypeptide(L)'
;MADASVLLEADRRFAAAVASAEPSDRGRIWAGWFAPDGRQIVTGREVIGPQDIEALMGPAFSLPGYALEWAPDAARISEDGGMGWTTGRYVSRSVSPSGEAGESRGRYLTIWRRQPDGGWKVAVDTGVPD
;
A
#
# COMPACT_ATOMS: atom_id res chain seq x y z
N MET A 1 -2.61 1.16 -26.08
CA MET A 1 -2.08 0.98 -24.70
C MET A 1 -3.24 1.17 -23.74
N ALA A 2 -3.37 0.30 -22.75
CA ALA A 2 -4.38 0.47 -21.70
C ALA A 2 -4.16 1.82 -20.97
N ASP A 3 -5.25 2.49 -20.61
CA ASP A 3 -5.18 3.80 -19.95
C ASP A 3 -4.65 3.64 -18.52
N ALA A 4 -3.45 4.16 -18.26
CA ALA A 4 -2.79 4.10 -16.96
C ALA A 4 -3.54 4.88 -15.86
N SER A 5 -4.50 5.74 -16.22
CA SER A 5 -5.37 6.44 -15.28
C SER A 5 -6.14 5.47 -14.36
N VAL A 6 -6.46 4.26 -14.84
CA VAL A 6 -7.15 3.24 -14.04
C VAL A 6 -6.32 2.76 -12.85
N LEU A 7 -4.98 2.70 -12.98
CA LEU A 7 -4.10 2.33 -11.88
C LEU A 7 -3.89 3.47 -10.91
N LEU A 8 -3.80 4.71 -11.39
CA LEU A 8 -3.78 5.88 -10.51
C LEU A 8 -5.06 5.93 -9.65
N GLU A 9 -6.20 5.62 -10.24
CA GLU A 9 -7.47 5.57 -9.54
C GLU A 9 -7.56 4.38 -8.56
N ALA A 10 -7.09 3.19 -8.95
CA ALA A 10 -7.02 2.04 -8.05
C ALA A 10 -6.16 2.32 -6.81
N ASP A 11 -5.01 2.96 -7.00
CA ASP A 11 -4.09 3.34 -5.94
C ASP A 11 -4.70 4.42 -5.01
N ARG A 12 -5.37 5.44 -5.57
CA ARG A 12 -6.09 6.43 -4.74
C ARG A 12 -7.22 5.80 -3.92
N ARG A 13 -7.94 4.82 -4.48
CA ARG A 13 -8.97 4.08 -3.71
C ARG A 13 -8.35 3.25 -2.61
N PHE A 14 -7.19 2.66 -2.86
CA PHE A 14 -6.43 1.96 -1.83
C PHE A 14 -6.03 2.91 -0.69
N ALA A 15 -5.43 4.07 -1.02
CA ALA A 15 -5.10 5.12 -0.04
C ALA A 15 -6.32 5.56 0.76
N ALA A 16 -7.42 5.88 0.07
CA ALA A 16 -8.65 6.35 0.70
C ALA A 16 -9.28 5.28 1.62
N ALA A 17 -9.26 4.02 1.21
CA ALA A 17 -9.81 2.91 2.00
C ALA A 17 -9.04 2.73 3.31
N VAL A 18 -7.71 2.80 3.29
CA VAL A 18 -6.89 2.70 4.50
C VAL A 18 -7.04 3.95 5.37
N ALA A 19 -7.01 5.15 4.78
CA ALA A 19 -7.15 6.40 5.52
C ALA A 19 -8.51 6.53 6.23
N SER A 20 -9.58 6.01 5.62
CA SER A 20 -10.96 6.09 6.15
C SER A 20 -11.30 4.97 7.13
N ALA A 21 -10.43 3.97 7.29
CA ALA A 21 -10.65 2.86 8.20
C ALA A 21 -10.32 3.23 9.65
N GLU A 22 -11.09 2.66 10.57
CA GLU A 22 -10.75 2.67 12.00
C GLU A 22 -9.35 2.09 12.22
N PRO A 23 -8.55 2.62 13.16
CA PRO A 23 -7.17 2.16 13.37
C PRO A 23 -7.02 0.63 13.49
N SER A 24 -7.96 -0.02 14.18
CA SER A 24 -7.98 -1.49 14.35
C SER A 24 -8.29 -2.27 13.06
N ASP A 25 -8.91 -1.64 12.07
CA ASP A 25 -9.29 -2.27 10.80
C ASP A 25 -8.28 -2.02 9.67
N ARG A 26 -7.43 -0.99 9.80
CA ARG A 26 -6.49 -0.57 8.75
C ARG A 26 -5.56 -1.69 8.27
N GLY A 27 -5.08 -2.55 9.17
CA GLY A 27 -4.26 -3.72 8.80
C GLY A 27 -5.00 -4.68 7.88
N ARG A 28 -6.22 -5.05 8.26
CA ARG A 28 -7.11 -5.92 7.47
C ARG A 28 -7.49 -5.29 6.14
N ILE A 29 -7.80 -3.98 6.14
CA ILE A 29 -8.12 -3.24 4.92
C ILE A 29 -6.90 -3.19 4.00
N TRP A 30 -5.71 -2.86 4.52
CA TRP A 30 -4.45 -2.85 3.76
C TRP A 30 -4.19 -4.20 3.10
N ALA A 31 -4.16 -5.27 3.90
CA ALA A 31 -3.94 -6.62 3.41
C ALA A 31 -5.00 -7.08 2.41
N GLY A 32 -6.25 -6.62 2.56
CA GLY A 32 -7.35 -6.93 1.65
C GLY A 32 -7.15 -6.42 0.22
N TRP A 33 -6.25 -5.45 -0.01
CA TRP A 33 -5.89 -4.99 -1.36
C TRP A 33 -4.89 -5.89 -2.07
N PHE A 34 -4.21 -6.79 -1.36
CA PHE A 34 -3.25 -7.72 -1.94
C PHE A 34 -3.94 -8.90 -2.63
N ALA A 35 -3.27 -9.42 -3.65
CA ALA A 35 -3.61 -10.72 -4.21
C ALA A 35 -3.34 -11.82 -3.17
N PRO A 36 -3.91 -13.03 -3.32
CA PRO A 36 -3.67 -14.14 -2.39
C PRO A 36 -2.19 -14.49 -2.18
N ASP A 37 -1.37 -14.29 -3.22
CA ASP A 37 0.09 -14.46 -3.28
C ASP A 37 0.86 -13.12 -3.29
N GLY A 38 0.18 -12.02 -2.93
CA GLY A 38 0.77 -10.69 -2.92
C GLY A 38 1.91 -10.56 -1.90
N ARG A 39 2.86 -9.68 -2.18
CA ARG A 39 4.13 -9.56 -1.43
C ARG A 39 4.29 -8.17 -0.85
N GLN A 40 4.52 -8.07 0.46
CA GLN A 40 5.03 -6.84 1.07
C GLN A 40 6.54 -7.00 1.27
N ILE A 41 7.31 -6.09 0.68
CA ILE A 41 8.75 -6.01 0.89
C ILE A 41 9.04 -4.81 1.79
N VAL A 42 9.61 -5.10 2.96
CA VAL A 42 10.08 -4.10 3.92
C VAL A 42 11.57 -4.33 4.19
N THR A 43 12.21 -3.41 4.90
CA THR A 43 13.63 -3.53 5.24
C THR A 43 13.92 -4.88 5.90
N GLY A 44 14.79 -5.68 5.27
CA GLY A 44 15.30 -6.93 5.80
C GLY A 44 14.39 -8.16 5.64
N ARG A 45 13.18 -8.03 5.09
CA ARG A 45 12.30 -9.20 4.86
C ARG A 45 11.21 -8.98 3.81
N GLU A 46 10.78 -10.10 3.25
CA GLU A 46 9.56 -10.22 2.45
C GLU A 46 8.48 -10.95 3.26
N VAL A 47 7.22 -10.55 3.08
CA VAL A 47 6.04 -11.21 3.64
C VAL A 47 5.05 -11.50 2.52
N ILE A 48 4.46 -12.70 2.51
CA ILE A 48 3.63 -13.20 1.41
C ILE A 48 2.22 -13.51 1.92
N GLY A 49 1.23 -12.98 1.22
CA GLY A 49 -0.18 -13.26 1.43
C GLY A 49 -0.85 -12.33 2.45
N PRO A 50 -2.17 -12.08 2.31
CA PRO A 50 -2.88 -11.09 3.12
C PRO A 50 -2.78 -11.32 4.65
N GLN A 51 -2.84 -12.57 5.11
CA GLN A 51 -2.81 -12.88 6.55
C GLN A 51 -1.49 -12.44 7.20
N ASP A 52 -0.36 -12.77 6.60
CA ASP A 52 0.94 -12.41 7.15
C ASP A 52 1.23 -10.90 6.96
N ILE A 53 0.74 -10.30 5.87
CA ILE A 53 0.81 -8.85 5.64
C ILE A 53 0.00 -8.09 6.69
N GLU A 54 -1.19 -8.55 7.04
CA GLU A 54 -1.99 -7.99 8.13
C GLU A 54 -1.26 -8.11 9.46
N ALA A 55 -0.67 -9.27 9.76
CA ALA A 55 0.12 -9.47 10.97
C ALA A 55 1.36 -8.55 11.05
N LEU A 56 1.96 -8.22 9.90
CA LEU A 56 3.08 -7.27 9.81
C LEU A 56 2.63 -5.82 10.05
N MET A 57 1.58 -5.38 9.35
CA MET A 57 1.21 -3.96 9.28
C MET A 57 0.20 -3.52 10.35
N GLY A 58 -0.67 -4.44 10.77
CA GLY A 58 -1.76 -4.20 11.72
C GLY A 58 -1.31 -3.57 13.04
N PRO A 59 -0.22 -4.06 13.70
CA PRO A 59 0.26 -3.45 14.94
C PRO A 59 0.60 -1.97 14.79
N ALA A 60 1.31 -1.58 13.72
CA ALA A 60 1.67 -0.19 13.49
C ALA A 60 0.44 0.68 13.17
N PHE A 61 -0.46 0.19 12.29
CA PHE A 61 -1.67 0.93 11.93
C PHE A 61 -2.64 1.16 13.08
N SER A 62 -2.59 0.31 14.10
CA SER A 62 -3.44 0.41 15.30
C SER A 62 -2.87 1.34 16.38
N LEU A 63 -1.63 1.80 16.24
CA LEU A 63 -1.01 2.68 17.24
C LEU A 63 -1.72 4.05 17.25
N PRO A 64 -2.05 4.59 18.44
CA PRO A 64 -2.53 5.96 18.56
C PRO A 64 -1.55 6.96 17.93
N GLY A 65 -2.06 7.86 17.10
CA GLY A 65 -1.24 8.85 16.41
C GLY A 65 -0.44 8.33 15.22
N TYR A 66 -0.56 7.04 14.86
CA TYR A 66 0.00 6.53 13.61
C TYR A 66 -0.90 6.89 12.41
N ALA A 67 -0.29 7.41 11.36
CA ALA A 67 -0.94 7.66 10.08
C ALA A 67 0.03 7.41 8.93
N LEU A 68 -0.44 6.73 7.89
CA LEU A 68 0.27 6.57 6.61
C LEU A 68 -0.60 7.18 5.52
N GLU A 69 -0.07 8.18 4.84
CA GLU A 69 -0.72 8.87 3.72
C GLU A 69 0.16 8.74 2.49
N TRP A 70 -0.42 8.44 1.33
CA TRP A 70 0.31 8.41 0.07
C TRP A 70 -0.56 8.88 -1.09
N ALA A 71 0.09 9.30 -2.18
CA ALA A 71 -0.57 9.66 -3.42
C ALA A 71 0.30 9.27 -4.63
N PRO A 72 -0.30 8.62 -5.66
CA PRO A 72 0.43 8.24 -6.87
C PRO A 72 0.71 9.45 -7.76
N ASP A 73 1.93 9.53 -8.30
CA ASP A 73 2.34 10.56 -9.27
C ASP A 73 2.67 9.97 -10.66
N ALA A 74 2.88 8.65 -10.76
CA ALA A 74 3.12 7.97 -12.02
C ALA A 74 2.54 6.55 -12.05
N ALA A 75 2.17 6.11 -13.26
CA ALA A 75 1.68 4.77 -13.51
C ALA A 75 2.05 4.28 -14.92
N ARG A 76 2.15 2.95 -15.06
CA ARG A 76 2.23 2.24 -16.36
C ARG A 76 1.49 0.92 -16.29
N ILE A 77 0.98 0.48 -17.44
CA ILE A 77 0.36 -0.84 -17.64
C ILE A 77 1.17 -1.56 -18.72
N SER A 78 1.39 -2.87 -18.56
CA SER A 78 2.04 -3.72 -19.55
C SER A 78 1.25 -3.78 -20.86
N GLU A 79 1.92 -4.15 -21.96
CA GLU A 79 1.27 -4.21 -23.28
C GLU A 79 0.08 -5.18 -23.33
N ASP A 80 0.18 -6.29 -22.58
CA ASP A 80 -0.90 -7.29 -22.44
C ASP A 80 -2.04 -6.86 -21.50
N GLY A 81 -1.89 -5.73 -20.79
CA GLY A 81 -2.87 -5.21 -19.85
C GLY A 81 -3.05 -6.03 -18.57
N GLY A 82 -2.23 -7.06 -18.34
CA GLY A 82 -2.35 -7.97 -17.20
C GLY A 82 -1.69 -7.45 -15.92
N MET A 83 -0.69 -6.59 -16.06
CA MET A 83 0.07 -6.03 -14.95
C MET A 83 0.30 -4.54 -15.12
N GLY A 84 0.68 -3.87 -14.04
CA GLY A 84 1.19 -2.52 -14.10
C GLY A 84 1.78 -2.10 -12.77
N TRP A 85 2.18 -0.84 -12.68
CA TRP A 85 2.74 -0.29 -11.47
C TRP A 85 2.30 1.14 -11.25
N THR A 86 2.30 1.54 -9.99
CA THR A 86 2.22 2.92 -9.54
C THR A 86 3.42 3.26 -8.66
N THR A 87 3.83 4.52 -8.70
CA THR A 87 4.77 5.11 -7.73
C THR A 87 4.23 6.47 -7.32
N GLY A 88 4.69 6.94 -6.17
CA GLY A 88 4.32 8.23 -5.62
C GLY A 88 5.10 8.56 -4.36
N ARG A 89 4.62 9.56 -3.63
CA ARG A 89 5.17 9.96 -2.32
C ARG A 89 4.29 9.45 -1.20
N TYR A 90 4.92 9.06 -0.10
CA TYR A 90 4.24 8.78 1.16
C TYR A 90 4.76 9.67 2.28
N VAL A 91 3.92 9.87 3.29
CA VAL A 91 4.26 10.42 4.60
C VAL A 91 3.72 9.49 5.66
N SER A 92 4.61 9.02 6.54
CA SER A 92 4.29 8.23 7.72
C SER A 92 4.50 9.11 8.95
N ARG A 93 3.48 9.20 9.80
CA ARG A 93 3.53 9.90 11.09
C ARG A 93 3.34 8.90 12.20
N SER A 94 4.08 9.09 13.28
CA SER A 94 3.97 8.28 14.48
C SER A 94 4.16 9.15 15.72
N VAL A 95 3.70 8.64 16.85
CA VAL A 95 3.98 9.23 18.16
C VAL A 95 4.74 8.19 18.96
N SER A 96 5.90 8.56 19.49
CA SER A 96 6.69 7.67 20.34
C SER A 96 5.98 7.44 21.68
N PRO A 97 6.37 6.42 22.45
CA PRO A 97 5.86 6.23 23.82
C PRO A 97 6.13 7.43 24.76
N SER A 98 7.16 8.25 24.47
CA SER A 98 7.45 9.47 25.23
C SER A 98 6.61 10.68 24.79
N GLY A 99 5.74 10.51 23.78
CA GLY A 99 4.87 11.57 23.25
C GLY A 99 5.51 12.43 22.16
N GLU A 100 6.70 12.07 21.69
CA GLU A 100 7.37 12.81 20.61
C GLU A 100 6.80 12.43 19.25
N ALA A 101 6.47 13.43 18.44
CA ALA A 101 6.00 13.23 17.08
C ALA A 101 7.16 12.89 16.15
N GLY A 102 7.03 11.79 15.41
CA GLY A 102 7.92 11.39 14.33
C GLY A 102 7.24 11.55 12.97
N GLU A 103 7.99 11.97 11.97
CA GLU A 103 7.57 11.99 10.57
C GLU A 103 8.67 11.34 9.70
N SER A 104 8.26 10.45 8.80
CA SER A 104 9.13 9.85 7.78
C SER A 104 8.47 10.04 6.42
N ARG A 105 9.27 10.42 5.42
CA ARG A 105 8.85 10.64 4.03
C ARG A 105 9.62 9.70 3.13
N GLY A 106 9.04 9.40 1.97
CA GLY A 106 9.72 8.58 0.99
C GLY A 106 8.93 8.40 -0.30
N ARG A 107 9.37 7.41 -1.08
CA ARG A 107 8.69 6.93 -2.28
C ARG A 107 8.24 5.49 -2.12
N TYR A 108 7.21 5.11 -2.84
CA TYR A 108 6.75 3.72 -2.90
C TYR A 108 6.71 3.20 -4.33
N LEU A 109 6.64 1.88 -4.46
CA LEU A 109 6.33 1.15 -5.68
C LEU A 109 5.27 0.11 -5.35
N THR A 110 4.14 0.18 -6.03
CA THR A 110 3.09 -0.84 -5.97
C THR A 110 2.95 -1.48 -7.35
N ILE A 111 3.21 -2.78 -7.44
CA ILE A 111 2.94 -3.59 -8.64
C ILE A 111 1.52 -4.14 -8.50
N TRP A 112 0.72 -3.92 -9.53
CA TRP A 112 -0.67 -4.33 -9.63
C TRP A 112 -0.80 -5.50 -10.61
N ARG A 113 -1.65 -6.46 -10.26
CA ARG A 113 -2.08 -7.54 -11.16
C ARG A 113 -3.58 -7.49 -11.36
N ARG A 114 -3.99 -7.51 -12.63
CA ARG A 114 -5.40 -7.57 -13.01
C ARG A 114 -5.95 -8.95 -12.69
N GLN A 115 -7.10 -8.99 -12.03
CA GLN A 115 -7.79 -10.21 -11.65
C GLN A 115 -8.75 -10.67 -12.76
N PRO A 116 -9.20 -11.93 -12.76
CA PRO A 116 -10.15 -12.44 -13.77
C PRO A 116 -11.47 -11.67 -13.83
N ASP A 117 -11.91 -11.07 -12.71
CA ASP A 117 -13.10 -10.21 -12.62
C ASP A 117 -12.88 -8.79 -13.18
N GLY A 118 -11.66 -8.50 -13.65
CA GLY A 118 -11.26 -7.21 -14.20
C GLY A 118 -10.78 -6.19 -13.16
N GLY A 119 -10.88 -6.49 -11.87
CA GLY A 119 -10.35 -5.68 -10.77
C GLY A 119 -8.82 -5.72 -10.68
N TRP A 120 -8.25 -4.83 -9.88
CA TRP A 120 -6.80 -4.78 -9.63
C TRP A 120 -6.49 -5.13 -8.18
N LYS A 121 -5.48 -5.97 -7.98
CA LYS A 121 -4.94 -6.30 -6.66
C LYS A 121 -3.44 -6.07 -6.64
N VAL A 122 -2.91 -5.74 -5.47
CA VAL A 122 -1.49 -5.55 -5.24
C VAL A 122 -0.79 -6.91 -5.32
N ALA A 123 0.15 -7.04 -6.25
CA ALA A 123 1.03 -8.20 -6.37
C ALA A 123 2.31 -8.01 -5.56
N VAL A 124 2.87 -6.80 -5.55
CA VAL A 124 4.05 -6.45 -4.73
C VAL A 124 3.91 -5.01 -4.27
N ASP A 125 4.24 -4.73 -3.02
CA ASP A 125 4.35 -3.38 -2.49
C ASP A 125 5.66 -3.19 -1.72
N THR A 126 6.26 -2.01 -1.88
CA THR A 126 7.41 -1.60 -1.09
C THR A 126 7.51 -0.08 -0.99
N GLY A 127 8.15 0.40 0.06
CA GLY A 127 8.45 1.81 0.31
C GLY A 127 9.92 1.99 0.67
N VAL A 128 10.49 3.11 0.23
CA VAL A 128 11.87 3.51 0.52
C VAL A 128 11.85 4.94 1.10
N PRO A 129 12.40 5.16 2.30
CA PRO A 129 12.49 6.49 2.88
C PRO A 129 13.48 7.38 2.11
N ASP A 130 13.30 8.69 2.21
CA ASP A 130 14.23 9.71 1.66
C ASP A 130 15.62 9.67 2.35
#